data_AF-A0A8B0SLB9-F1
#
_entry.id   AF-A0A8B0SLB9-F1
#
_cell.length_a   1.000
_cell.length_b   1.000
_cell.length_c   1.000
_cell.angle_alpha   90.00
_cell.angle_beta   90.00
_cell.angle_gamma   90.00
#
_symmetry.space_group_name_H-M   'P 1'
#
loop_
_entity.id
_entity.type
_entity.pdbx_description
1 polymer ?
#
loop_
_entity_poly.entity_id
_entity_poly.type
_entity_poly.pdbx_seq_one_letter_code
_entity_poly.pdbx_strand_id
1 'polypeptide(L)'
;MDSYGLILFITWLAAATGLFLFIRWLSRFLSKFNLPNDIRLLILIGFSGVMLVAALSFLWRQGAKEPSVPTEASTGSPKKPQTELDLETYESTTYPELYGLRQEMLKQLANLHTFFGKITAWADLMPTQRPFLQTIIDIRWEQSKQLQAAYDAIDRSRRAFWLHYHTGEDKHVRTMFNDEAVRLQKRIQDALGDSREFQLAEADAIHTYLQKVDTLLKDPELPKPKRGQAPNTVFTPYSDQNRQTLLNVLTTKQENSILPNLHQLQQEEQRIREKLAYMLQYQQVNTDLLEETKDLILAWNDALIYNQYAQYRILFATEALETTSLLGIAPNNRDYAWLLKELRELAPSILAQAQTERDIAAYSYNPDLANAKRKQQRH
;
A
#
# COMPACT_ATOMS: atom_id res chain seq x y z
N MET A 1 35.67 -27.94 19.67
CA MET A 1 34.89 -27.60 18.46
C MET A 1 33.44 -27.78 18.83
N ASP A 2 32.73 -26.67 19.02
CA ASP A 2 31.37 -26.67 19.54
C ASP A 2 30.42 -27.35 18.55
N SER A 3 29.59 -28.27 19.04
CA SER A 3 28.65 -29.07 18.24
C SER A 3 27.74 -28.24 17.33
N TYR A 4 27.53 -26.96 17.68
CA TYR A 4 26.77 -26.00 16.90
C TYR A 4 27.47 -25.52 15.62
N GLY A 5 28.79 -25.34 15.66
CA GLY A 5 29.58 -24.98 14.48
C GLY A 5 29.63 -26.09 13.44
N LEU A 6 29.59 -27.35 13.89
CA LEU A 6 29.54 -28.51 13.01
C LEU A 6 28.18 -28.67 12.32
N ILE A 7 27.08 -28.37 13.03
CA ILE A 7 25.73 -28.36 12.44
C ILE A 7 25.59 -27.26 11.40
N LEU A 8 26.05 -26.04 11.69
CA LEU A 8 26.04 -24.91 10.75
C LEU A 8 26.89 -25.19 9.50
N PHE A 9 28.01 -25.88 9.65
CA PHE A 9 28.84 -26.28 8.53
C PHE A 9 28.14 -27.30 7.64
N ILE A 10 27.46 -28.30 8.22
CA ILE A 10 26.71 -29.31 7.47
C ILE A 10 25.51 -28.68 6.75
N THR A 11 24.78 -27.75 7.37
CA THR A 11 23.67 -27.05 6.70
C THR A 11 24.15 -26.17 5.55
N TRP A 12 25.29 -25.50 5.69
CA TRP A 12 25.93 -24.78 4.58
C TRP A 12 26.29 -25.70 3.42
N LEU A 13 26.90 -26.85 3.73
CA LEU A 13 27.29 -27.84 2.72
C LEU A 13 26.05 -28.40 1.99
N ALA A 14 24.97 -28.69 2.73
CA ALA A 14 23.72 -29.18 2.17
C ALA A 14 23.03 -28.13 1.28
N ALA A 15 23.01 -26.86 1.69
CA ALA A 15 22.43 -25.77 0.91
C ALA A 15 23.20 -25.53 -0.40
N ALA A 16 24.53 -25.52 -0.35
CA ALA A 16 25.38 -25.38 -1.54
C ALA A 16 25.19 -26.57 -2.50
N THR A 17 25.11 -27.79 -1.96
CA THR A 17 24.88 -29.01 -2.75
C THR A 17 23.49 -29.01 -3.40
N GLY A 18 22.46 -28.60 -2.65
CA GLY A 18 21.09 -28.47 -3.15
C GLY A 18 20.96 -27.45 -4.27
N LEU A 19 21.60 -26.29 -4.13
CA LEU A 19 21.62 -25.25 -5.17
C LEU A 19 22.32 -25.74 -6.44
N PHE A 20 23.45 -26.43 -6.30
CA PHE A 20 24.17 -27.01 -7.43
C PHE A 20 23.33 -28.06 -8.19
N LEU A 21 22.67 -28.96 -7.46
CA LEU A 21 21.77 -29.97 -8.06
C LEU A 21 20.56 -29.31 -8.74
N PHE A 22 20.00 -28.26 -8.14
CA PHE A 22 18.88 -27.50 -8.71
C PHE A 22 19.28 -26.80 -10.01
N ILE A 23 20.42 -26.10 -10.06
CA ILE A 23 20.92 -25.45 -11.26
C ILE A 23 21.15 -26.48 -12.38
N ARG A 24 21.76 -27.62 -12.05
CA ARG A 24 22.01 -28.70 -13.01
C ARG A 24 20.72 -29.34 -13.52
N TRP A 25 19.72 -29.53 -12.65
CA TRP A 25 18.41 -30.02 -13.03
C TRP A 25 17.66 -29.01 -13.91
N LEU A 26 17.63 -27.73 -13.51
CA LEU A 26 16.94 -26.66 -14.23
C LEU A 26 17.52 -26.45 -15.62
N SER A 27 18.85 -26.49 -15.76
CA SER A 27 19.53 -26.44 -17.05
C SER A 27 19.10 -27.59 -17.98
N ARG A 28 19.03 -28.83 -17.46
CA ARG A 28 18.56 -30.02 -18.21
C ARG A 28 17.05 -30.03 -18.46
N PHE A 29 16.27 -29.41 -17.59
CA PHE A 29 14.83 -29.28 -17.76
C PHE A 29 14.53 -28.28 -18.87
N LEU A 30 15.17 -27.11 -18.84
CA LEU A 30 15.02 -26.09 -19.86
C LEU A 30 15.58 -26.51 -21.23
N SER A 31 16.50 -27.48 -21.28
CA SER A 31 16.98 -28.05 -22.54
C SER A 31 15.94 -28.89 -23.29
N LYS A 32 14.86 -29.31 -22.62
CA LYS A 32 13.73 -30.03 -23.26
C LYS A 32 12.74 -29.10 -23.96
N PHE A 33 12.80 -27.81 -23.69
CA PHE A 33 11.97 -26.80 -24.33
C PHE A 33 12.78 -26.08 -25.42
N ASN A 34 12.18 -25.87 -26.58
CA ASN A 34 12.83 -25.21 -27.73
C ASN A 34 12.87 -23.68 -27.53
N LEU A 35 13.50 -23.24 -26.44
CA LEU A 35 13.65 -21.85 -26.05
C LEU A 35 14.96 -21.27 -26.59
N PRO A 36 14.96 -20.01 -27.04
CA PRO A 36 16.18 -19.27 -27.36
C PRO A 36 17.17 -19.27 -26.18
N ASN A 37 18.47 -19.37 -26.47
CA ASN A 37 19.52 -19.46 -25.45
C ASN A 37 19.49 -18.28 -24.46
N ASP A 38 19.14 -17.09 -24.91
CA ASP A 38 19.08 -15.88 -24.07
C ASP A 38 17.93 -15.95 -23.05
N ILE A 39 16.78 -16.50 -23.45
CA ILE A 39 15.63 -16.69 -22.55
C ILE A 39 15.94 -17.80 -21.55
N ARG A 40 16.62 -18.88 -21.97
CA ARG A 40 17.06 -19.94 -21.08
C ARG A 40 18.04 -19.42 -20.02
N LEU A 41 18.96 -18.54 -20.42
CA LEU A 41 19.93 -17.92 -19.52
C LEU A 41 19.25 -16.96 -18.54
N LEU A 42 18.29 -16.15 -19.00
CA LEU A 42 17.48 -15.27 -18.14
C LEU A 42 16.66 -16.04 -17.11
N ILE A 43 16.01 -17.16 -17.50
CA ILE A 43 15.25 -18.00 -16.56
C ILE A 43 16.21 -18.65 -15.55
N LEU A 44 17.37 -19.13 -16.00
CA LEU A 44 18.35 -19.77 -15.13
C LEU A 44 18.91 -18.77 -14.12
N ILE A 45 19.25 -17.55 -14.53
CA ILE A 45 19.69 -16.48 -13.63
C ILE A 45 18.56 -16.04 -12.68
N GLY A 46 17.34 -15.86 -13.18
CA GLY A 46 16.20 -15.45 -12.37
C GLY A 46 15.87 -16.47 -11.26
N PHE A 47 15.72 -17.75 -11.61
CA PHE A 47 15.41 -18.79 -10.62
C PHE A 47 16.58 -19.13 -9.71
N SER A 48 17.83 -19.11 -10.21
CA SER A 48 19.00 -19.32 -9.35
C SER A 48 19.21 -18.16 -8.38
N GLY A 49 18.93 -16.92 -8.82
CA GLY A 49 18.97 -15.73 -7.98
C GLY A 49 17.92 -15.77 -6.86
N VAL A 50 16.67 -16.11 -7.18
CA VAL A 50 15.61 -16.26 -6.17
C VAL A 50 15.95 -17.36 -5.16
N MET A 51 16.44 -18.51 -5.64
CA MET A 51 16.86 -19.61 -4.77
C MET A 51 18.07 -19.25 -3.89
N LEU A 52 19.04 -18.50 -4.43
CA LEU A 52 20.18 -18.03 -3.66
C LEU A 52 19.76 -17.07 -2.55
N VAL A 53 18.88 -16.11 -2.86
CA VAL A 53 18.32 -15.17 -1.86
C VAL A 53 17.50 -15.91 -0.81
N ALA A 54 16.68 -16.89 -1.21
CA ALA A 54 15.92 -17.71 -0.28
C ALA A 54 16.82 -18.57 0.63
N ALA A 55 17.87 -19.18 0.08
CA ALA A 55 18.85 -19.96 0.84
C ALA A 55 19.64 -19.09 1.82
N LEU A 56 20.09 -17.90 1.38
CA LEU A 56 20.75 -16.93 2.24
C LEU A 56 19.82 -16.45 3.36
N SER A 57 18.56 -16.13 3.05
CA SER A 57 17.56 -15.73 4.05
C SER A 57 17.27 -16.82 5.08
N PHE A 58 17.13 -18.07 4.62
CA PHE A 58 16.93 -19.24 5.49
C PHE A 58 18.14 -19.53 6.38
N LEU A 59 19.35 -19.47 5.82
CA LEU A 59 20.59 -19.66 6.58
C LEU A 59 20.84 -18.51 7.57
N TRP A 60 20.46 -17.28 7.21
CA TRP A 60 20.55 -16.14 8.09
C TRP A 60 19.56 -16.26 9.26
N ARG A 61 18.35 -16.79 9.02
CA ARG A 61 17.39 -17.18 10.06
C ARG A 61 17.82 -18.35 10.94
N GLN A 62 18.66 -19.26 10.45
CA GLN A 62 19.21 -20.35 11.27
C GLN A 62 20.43 -19.92 12.10
N GLY A 63 21.23 -18.97 11.60
CA GLY A 63 22.40 -18.42 12.30
C GLY A 63 22.06 -17.30 13.28
N ALA A 64 21.01 -16.52 13.00
CA ALA A 64 20.38 -15.66 13.98
C ALA A 64 19.51 -16.57 14.87
N LYS A 65 19.81 -16.68 16.16
CA LYS A 65 18.79 -17.09 17.12
C LYS A 65 17.64 -16.09 17.01
N GLU A 66 16.62 -16.40 16.21
CA GLU A 66 15.32 -15.76 16.38
C GLU A 66 14.95 -15.99 17.86
N PRO A 67 14.69 -14.93 18.64
CA PRO A 67 14.15 -15.09 19.98
C PRO A 67 12.87 -15.91 19.84
N SER A 68 12.82 -17.05 20.51
CA SER A 68 11.62 -17.87 20.62
C SER A 68 10.43 -16.96 20.93
N VAL A 69 9.42 -16.97 20.05
CA VAL A 69 8.12 -16.35 20.32
C VAL A 69 7.62 -16.92 21.65
N PRO A 70 7.34 -16.09 22.67
CA PRO A 70 6.79 -16.59 23.92
C PRO A 70 5.37 -17.06 23.63
N THR A 71 5.15 -18.37 23.78
CA THR A 71 3.84 -18.95 24.02
C THR A 71 3.15 -18.16 25.14
N GLU A 72 1.89 -17.81 24.92
CA GLU A 72 1.00 -17.13 25.86
C GLU A 72 1.14 -17.68 27.27
N ALA A 73 1.73 -16.88 28.16
CA ALA A 73 1.59 -17.03 29.59
C ALA A 73 1.70 -15.64 30.25
N SER A 74 0.53 -15.13 30.64
CA SER A 74 0.30 -14.19 31.73
C SER A 74 1.02 -12.83 31.69
N THR A 75 0.21 -11.77 31.68
CA THR A 75 0.51 -10.42 32.21
C THR A 75 1.78 -10.32 33.05
N GLY A 76 2.84 -9.86 32.41
CA GLY A 76 4.10 -9.54 33.04
C GLY A 76 4.95 -8.78 32.05
N SER A 77 4.78 -7.45 32.00
CA SER A 77 5.69 -6.55 31.29
C SER A 77 7.14 -6.96 31.59
N PRO A 78 8.04 -7.03 30.60
CA PRO A 78 9.44 -7.30 30.88
C PRO A 78 9.91 -6.25 31.89
N LYS A 79 10.28 -6.72 33.08
CA LYS A 79 10.71 -5.86 34.17
C LYS A 79 12.00 -5.19 33.69
N LYS A 80 11.93 -3.93 33.27
CA LYS A 80 13.11 -3.13 32.92
C LYS A 80 14.15 -3.33 34.04
N PRO A 81 15.42 -3.64 33.71
CA PRO A 81 16.44 -3.82 34.74
C PRO A 81 16.44 -2.59 35.65
N GLN A 82 16.52 -2.80 36.97
CA GLN A 82 16.38 -1.74 38.00
C GLN A 82 17.27 -0.51 37.71
N THR A 83 18.45 -0.74 37.14
CA THR A 83 19.43 0.25 36.69
C THR A 83 18.93 1.22 35.61
N GLU A 84 18.06 0.78 34.70
CA GLU A 84 17.45 1.67 33.70
C GLU A 84 16.38 2.58 34.32
N LEU A 85 15.66 2.08 35.33
CA LEU A 85 14.64 2.85 36.06
C LEU A 85 15.28 3.99 36.87
N ASP A 86 16.43 3.72 37.47
CA ASP A 86 17.19 4.69 38.26
C ASP A 86 17.82 5.78 37.37
N LEU A 87 18.36 5.42 36.20
CA LEU A 87 18.88 6.37 35.21
C LEU A 87 17.77 7.26 34.63
N GLU A 88 16.61 6.67 34.31
CA GLU A 88 15.45 7.40 33.78
C GLU A 88 14.90 8.41 34.81
N THR A 89 14.83 8.00 36.08
CA THR A 89 14.43 8.88 37.20
C THR A 89 15.45 9.99 37.44
N TYR A 90 16.74 9.68 37.36
CA TYR A 90 17.81 10.66 37.49
C TYR A 90 17.80 11.70 36.36
N GLU A 91 17.63 11.24 35.11
CA GLU A 91 17.58 12.12 33.94
C GLU A 91 16.37 13.05 33.99
N SER A 92 15.19 12.54 34.35
CA SER A 92 13.97 13.36 34.44
C SER A 92 14.04 14.45 35.53
N THR A 93 14.81 14.22 36.59
CA THR A 93 14.99 15.20 37.68
C THR A 93 16.15 16.17 37.41
N THR A 94 17.25 15.69 36.84
CA THR A 94 18.49 16.49 36.67
C THR A 94 18.56 17.16 35.30
N TYR A 95 18.02 16.54 34.25
CA TYR A 95 18.04 17.01 32.85
C TYR A 95 16.64 16.91 32.21
N PRO A 96 15.63 17.63 32.76
CA PRO A 96 14.23 17.48 32.36
C PRO A 96 13.98 17.74 30.86
N GLU A 97 14.70 18.68 30.26
CA GLU A 97 14.59 18.98 28.82
C GLU A 97 15.11 17.84 27.94
N LEU A 98 16.25 17.23 28.30
CA LEU A 98 16.80 16.08 27.58
C LEU A 98 15.83 14.90 27.67
N TYR A 99 15.29 14.66 28.87
CA TYR A 99 14.27 13.65 29.10
C TYR A 99 13.03 13.88 28.23
N GLY A 100 12.48 15.11 28.22
CA GLY A 100 11.30 15.46 27.42
C GLY A 100 11.51 15.21 25.92
N LEU A 101 12.63 15.66 25.37
CA LEU A 101 13.00 15.43 23.96
C LEU A 101 13.14 13.94 23.64
N ARG A 102 13.72 13.15 24.56
CA ARG A 102 13.85 11.70 24.39
C ARG A 102 12.49 10.99 24.38
N GLN A 103 11.57 11.40 25.27
CA GLN A 103 10.22 10.82 25.28
C GLN A 103 9.44 11.14 24.00
N GLU A 104 9.59 12.34 23.45
CA GLU A 104 8.97 12.69 22.16
C GLU A 104 9.53 11.84 21.01
N MET A 105 10.86 11.65 20.95
CA MET A 105 11.50 10.78 19.96
C MET A 105 11.03 9.31 20.11
N LEU A 106 10.93 8.79 21.33
CA LEU A 106 10.40 7.44 21.60
C LEU A 106 8.94 7.30 21.16
N LYS A 107 8.11 8.32 21.40
CA LYS A 107 6.72 8.36 20.95
C LYS A 107 6.63 8.33 19.42
N GLN A 108 7.49 9.08 18.72
CA GLN A 108 7.53 9.04 17.25
C GLN A 108 7.94 7.66 16.72
N LEU A 109 8.98 7.04 17.30
CA LEU A 109 9.38 5.67 16.95
C LEU A 109 8.26 4.65 17.19
N ALA A 110 7.54 4.76 18.31
CA ALA A 110 6.40 3.89 18.60
C ALA A 110 5.24 4.06 17.60
N ASN A 111 4.97 5.29 17.18
CA ASN A 111 3.97 5.59 16.15
C ASN A 111 4.37 4.97 14.80
N LEU A 112 5.64 5.09 14.41
CA LEU A 112 6.18 4.49 13.18
C LEU A 112 6.10 2.96 13.21
N HIS A 113 6.48 2.34 14.32
CA HIS A 113 6.35 0.88 14.49
C HIS A 113 4.89 0.42 14.39
N THR A 114 3.97 1.17 15.00
CA THR A 114 2.52 0.88 14.92
C THR A 114 2.01 0.98 13.48
N PHE A 115 2.49 1.96 12.71
CA PHE A 115 2.18 2.09 11.30
C PHE A 115 2.67 0.88 10.49
N PHE A 116 3.94 0.49 10.62
CA PHE A 116 4.48 -0.67 9.90
C PHE A 116 3.80 -1.99 10.28
N GLY A 117 3.30 -2.12 11.51
CA GLY A 117 2.50 -3.28 11.92
C GLY A 117 1.12 -3.38 11.24
N LYS A 118 0.56 -2.26 10.76
CA LYS A 118 -0.79 -2.19 10.17
C LYS A 118 -0.81 -2.11 8.64
N ILE A 119 0.27 -1.59 8.04
CA ILE A 119 0.30 -1.23 6.61
C ILE A 119 0.08 -2.43 5.67
N THR A 120 0.51 -3.63 6.06
CA THR A 120 0.31 -4.85 5.28
C THR A 120 -1.18 -5.19 5.15
N ALA A 121 -1.92 -5.14 6.25
CA ALA A 121 -3.36 -5.37 6.24
C ALA A 121 -4.09 -4.31 5.39
N TRP A 122 -3.64 -3.05 5.44
CA TRP A 122 -4.20 -1.99 4.58
C TRP A 122 -3.94 -2.26 3.09
N ALA A 123 -2.72 -2.66 2.75
CA ALA A 123 -2.33 -2.97 1.37
C ALA A 123 -3.06 -4.20 0.80
N ASP A 124 -3.49 -5.13 1.64
CA ASP A 124 -4.29 -6.29 1.24
C ASP A 124 -5.76 -5.93 1.02
N LEU A 125 -6.32 -5.04 1.84
CA LEU A 125 -7.68 -4.53 1.68
C LEU A 125 -7.81 -3.59 0.48
N MET A 126 -6.76 -2.83 0.16
CA MET A 126 -6.78 -1.77 -0.86
C MET A 126 -5.67 -1.97 -1.90
N PRO A 127 -5.76 -3.02 -2.75
CA PRO A 127 -4.68 -3.39 -3.67
C PRO A 127 -4.36 -2.30 -4.70
N THR A 128 -5.37 -1.55 -5.10
CA THR A 128 -5.31 -0.38 -6.00
C THR A 128 -4.49 0.77 -5.42
N GLN A 129 -4.33 0.83 -4.09
CA GLN A 129 -3.60 1.89 -3.39
C GLN A 129 -2.18 1.51 -2.98
N ARG A 130 -1.75 0.28 -3.27
CA ARG A 130 -0.39 -0.20 -2.97
C ARG A 130 0.72 0.74 -3.46
N PRO A 131 0.69 1.31 -4.69
CA PRO A 131 1.75 2.20 -5.14
C PRO A 131 1.86 3.46 -4.28
N PHE A 132 0.73 4.03 -3.87
CA PHE A 132 0.71 5.21 -2.99
C PHE A 132 1.17 4.85 -1.56
N LEU A 133 0.67 3.74 -1.01
CA LEU A 133 1.10 3.26 0.31
C LEU A 133 2.60 2.97 0.34
N GLN A 134 3.18 2.47 -0.75
CA GLN A 134 4.63 2.26 -0.86
C GLN A 134 5.41 3.57 -0.73
N THR A 135 4.97 4.64 -1.40
CA THR A 135 5.59 5.97 -1.25
C THR A 135 5.61 6.42 0.21
N ILE A 136 4.50 6.22 0.94
CA ILE A 136 4.41 6.58 2.35
C ILE A 136 5.30 5.68 3.23
N ILE A 137 5.37 4.37 2.91
CA ILE A 137 6.28 3.43 3.57
C ILE A 137 7.72 3.91 3.42
N ASP A 138 8.15 4.27 2.20
CA ASP A 138 9.53 4.66 1.92
C ASP A 138 9.92 5.93 2.71
N ILE A 139 9.05 6.94 2.74
CA ILE A 139 9.22 8.17 3.52
C ILE A 139 9.36 7.85 5.01
N ARG A 140 8.41 7.11 5.58
CA ARG A 140 8.37 6.80 7.02
C ARG A 140 9.48 5.84 7.43
N TRP A 141 9.96 4.99 6.52
CA TRP A 141 11.05 4.06 6.78
C TRP A 141 12.38 4.78 6.92
N GLU A 142 12.63 5.76 6.04
CA GLU A 142 13.83 6.59 6.13
C GLU A 142 13.81 7.44 7.40
N GLN A 143 12.65 8.04 7.74
CA GLN A 143 12.46 8.72 9.02
C GLN A 143 12.76 7.79 10.21
N SER A 144 12.25 6.56 10.19
CA SER A 144 12.47 5.58 11.27
C SER A 144 13.94 5.23 11.43
N LYS A 145 14.70 5.08 10.34
CA LYS A 145 16.13 4.80 10.40
C LYS A 145 16.90 5.96 11.04
N GLN A 146 16.62 7.18 10.62
CA GLN A 146 17.31 8.37 11.12
C GLN A 146 17.02 8.58 12.62
N LEU A 147 15.75 8.47 13.02
CA LEU A 147 15.36 8.54 14.43
C LEU A 147 15.96 7.42 15.28
N GLN A 148 15.99 6.18 14.78
CA GLN A 148 16.59 5.05 15.50
C GLN A 148 18.09 5.24 15.68
N ALA A 149 18.80 5.67 14.64
CA ALA A 149 20.24 5.93 14.72
C ALA A 149 20.58 7.07 15.69
N ALA A 150 19.74 8.11 15.75
CA ALA A 150 19.86 9.16 16.76
C ALA A 150 19.62 8.60 18.16
N TYR A 151 18.53 7.85 18.36
CA TYR A 151 18.16 7.22 19.62
C TYR A 151 19.27 6.32 20.16
N ASP A 152 19.80 5.40 19.36
CA ASP A 152 20.83 4.45 19.77
C ASP A 152 22.12 5.17 20.23
N ALA A 153 22.47 6.27 19.56
CA ALA A 153 23.64 7.05 19.94
C ALA A 153 23.44 7.81 21.26
N ILE A 154 22.25 8.37 21.48
CA ILE A 154 21.89 9.03 22.74
C ILE A 154 21.85 8.03 23.88
N ASP A 155 21.20 6.88 23.65
CA ASP A 155 21.06 5.84 24.66
C ASP A 155 22.42 5.25 25.05
N ARG A 156 23.34 5.08 24.09
CA ARG A 156 24.72 4.71 24.37
C ARG A 156 25.44 5.75 25.24
N SER A 157 25.31 7.05 24.93
CA SER A 157 25.93 8.13 25.71
C SER A 157 25.39 8.18 27.14
N ARG A 158 24.07 8.04 27.31
CA ARG A 158 23.39 7.98 28.62
C ARG A 158 23.87 6.79 29.47
N ARG A 159 23.94 5.60 28.88
CA ARG A 159 24.43 4.40 29.58
C ARG A 159 25.91 4.51 29.95
N ALA A 160 26.74 5.11 29.08
CA ALA A 160 28.14 5.37 29.38
C ALA A 160 28.30 6.35 30.55
N PHE A 161 27.54 7.45 30.55
CA PHE A 161 27.47 8.37 31.68
C PHE A 161 27.11 7.65 32.98
N TRP A 162 26.03 6.85 32.96
CA TRP A 162 25.56 6.15 34.15
C TRP A 162 26.61 5.18 34.71
N LEU A 163 27.33 4.48 33.84
CA LEU A 163 28.44 3.63 34.24
C LEU A 163 29.53 4.44 34.96
N HIS A 164 30.02 5.52 34.33
CA HIS A 164 31.07 6.36 34.90
C HIS A 164 30.64 7.03 36.21
N TYR A 165 29.39 7.48 36.28
CA TYR A 165 28.81 8.09 37.46
C TYR A 165 28.83 7.15 38.68
N HIS A 166 28.61 5.85 38.45
CA HIS A 166 28.62 4.83 39.51
C HIS A 166 30.00 4.20 39.79
N THR A 167 30.99 4.34 38.88
CA THR A 167 32.33 3.73 39.05
C THR A 167 33.38 4.65 39.69
N GLY A 168 33.09 5.94 39.89
CA GLY A 168 33.94 6.87 40.66
C GLY A 168 34.21 8.19 39.93
N GLU A 169 34.21 9.29 40.71
CA GLU A 169 34.28 10.71 40.29
C GLU A 169 32.95 11.37 39.87
N ASP A 170 31.92 11.21 40.71
CA ASP A 170 30.57 11.74 40.55
C ASP A 170 30.50 13.22 40.11
N LYS A 171 31.28 14.11 40.73
CA LYS A 171 31.27 15.54 40.45
C LYS A 171 31.90 15.89 39.11
N HIS A 172 33.01 15.24 38.75
CA HIS A 172 33.71 15.48 37.48
C HIS A 172 32.90 14.94 36.30
N VAL A 173 32.34 13.73 36.44
CA VAL A 173 31.48 13.09 35.42
C VAL A 173 30.20 13.90 35.19
N ARG A 174 29.56 14.44 36.25
CA ARG A 174 28.41 15.35 36.11
C ARG A 174 28.75 16.62 35.31
N THR A 175 29.89 17.26 35.57
CA THR A 175 30.30 18.46 34.84
C THR A 175 30.52 18.16 33.36
N MET A 176 31.20 17.06 33.01
CA MET A 176 31.38 16.67 31.61
C MET A 176 30.05 16.30 30.94
N PHE A 177 29.15 15.66 31.68
CA PHE A 177 27.85 15.29 31.14
C PHE A 177 26.91 16.48 30.94
N ASN A 178 27.08 17.61 31.65
CA ASN A 178 26.29 18.81 31.36
C ASN A 178 26.50 19.30 29.92
N ASP A 179 27.77 19.37 29.47
CA ASP A 179 28.09 19.78 28.11
C ASP A 179 27.61 18.74 27.09
N GLU A 180 27.75 17.45 27.42
CA GLU A 180 27.26 16.36 26.59
C GLU A 180 25.73 16.35 26.49
N ALA A 181 25.01 16.61 27.58
CA ALA A 181 23.55 16.70 27.60
C ALA A 181 23.04 17.78 26.63
N VAL A 182 23.69 18.95 26.59
CA VAL A 182 23.36 20.00 25.60
C VAL A 182 23.61 19.53 24.17
N ARG A 183 24.70 18.80 23.91
CA ARG A 183 24.96 18.20 22.59
C ARG A 183 23.93 17.15 22.20
N LEU A 184 23.52 16.30 23.15
CA LEU A 184 22.49 15.28 22.95
C LEU A 184 21.13 15.94 22.68
N GLN A 185 20.76 16.98 23.41
CA GLN A 185 19.55 17.76 23.14
C GLN A 185 19.55 18.31 21.71
N LYS A 186 20.65 18.95 21.28
CA LYS A 186 20.79 19.46 19.91
C LYS A 186 20.65 18.34 18.88
N ARG A 187 21.29 17.18 19.10
CA ARG A 187 21.17 16.03 18.20
C ARG A 187 19.73 15.50 18.10
N ILE A 188 18.98 15.48 19.21
CA ILE A 188 17.56 15.12 19.18
C ILE A 188 16.77 16.17 18.39
N GLN A 189 17.03 17.45 18.64
CA GLN A 189 16.35 18.54 17.93
C GLN A 189 16.64 18.50 16.43
N ASP A 190 17.88 18.22 16.02
CA ASP A 190 18.26 18.07 14.62
C ASP A 190 17.49 16.89 13.99
N ALA A 191 17.47 15.72 14.64
CA ALA A 191 16.71 14.56 14.16
C ALA A 191 15.18 14.79 14.12
N LEU A 192 14.63 15.52 15.08
CA LEU A 192 13.22 15.97 15.08
C LEU A 192 12.98 17.07 14.02
N GLY A 193 14.01 17.86 13.69
CA GLY A 193 14.01 18.82 12.59
C GLY A 193 13.89 18.12 11.24
N ASP A 194 14.70 17.07 11.02
CA ASP A 194 14.61 16.21 9.84
C ASP A 194 13.23 15.53 9.78
N SER A 195 12.64 15.16 10.92
CA SER A 195 11.25 14.68 10.99
C SER A 195 10.25 15.67 10.40
N ARG A 196 10.49 16.98 10.45
CA ARG A 196 9.61 17.98 9.82
C ARG A 196 9.73 17.93 8.30
N GLU A 197 10.92 17.69 7.75
CA GLU A 197 11.10 17.49 6.31
C GLU A 197 10.34 16.25 5.83
N PHE A 198 10.39 15.15 6.59
CA PHE A 198 9.59 13.96 6.30
C PHE A 198 8.08 14.24 6.36
N GLN A 199 7.61 15.04 7.33
CA GLN A 199 6.20 15.45 7.39
C GLN A 199 5.78 16.27 6.17
N LEU A 200 6.65 17.17 5.69
CA LEU A 200 6.39 17.94 4.47
C LEU A 200 6.38 17.05 3.22
N ALA A 201 7.33 16.13 3.10
CA ALA A 201 7.39 15.16 2.00
C ALA A 201 6.15 14.25 1.99
N GLU A 202 5.70 13.80 3.17
CA GLU A 202 4.48 13.01 3.29
C GLU A 202 3.24 13.81 2.90
N ALA A 203 3.13 15.06 3.37
CA ALA A 203 2.03 15.95 3.02
C ALA A 203 1.97 16.22 1.51
N ASP A 204 3.11 16.45 0.85
CA ASP A 204 3.20 16.65 -0.59
C ASP A 204 2.83 15.38 -1.38
N ALA A 205 3.25 14.21 -0.91
CA ALA A 205 2.88 12.92 -1.50
C ALA A 205 1.36 12.68 -1.41
N ILE A 206 0.75 12.98 -0.26
CA ILE A 206 -0.71 12.89 -0.06
C ILE A 206 -1.44 13.88 -0.97
N HIS A 207 -1.00 15.14 -1.01
CA HIS A 207 -1.58 16.18 -1.85
C HIS A 207 -1.56 15.78 -3.33
N THR A 208 -0.40 15.39 -3.84
CA THR A 208 -0.20 14.93 -5.22
C THR A 208 -1.06 13.72 -5.54
N TYR A 209 -1.18 12.78 -4.61
CA TYR A 209 -2.03 11.61 -4.77
C TYR A 209 -3.52 11.98 -4.86
N LEU A 210 -4.03 12.83 -3.96
CA LEU A 210 -5.42 13.27 -3.98
C LEU A 210 -5.75 14.09 -5.24
N GLN A 211 -4.81 14.90 -5.76
CA GLN A 211 -4.97 15.58 -7.05
C GLN A 211 -5.08 14.61 -8.24
N LYS A 212 -4.28 13.53 -8.24
CA LYS A 212 -4.38 12.49 -9.27
C LYS A 212 -5.74 11.78 -9.21
N VAL A 213 -6.22 11.51 -8.00
CA VAL A 213 -7.55 10.91 -7.78
C VAL A 213 -8.66 11.86 -8.27
N ASP A 214 -8.58 13.15 -7.96
CA ASP A 214 -9.51 14.17 -8.46
C ASP A 214 -9.52 14.23 -10.00
N THR A 215 -8.33 14.18 -10.62
CA THR A 215 -8.20 14.16 -12.08
C THR A 215 -8.87 12.92 -12.68
N LEU A 216 -8.63 11.75 -12.09
CA LEU A 216 -9.26 10.49 -12.55
C LEU A 216 -10.78 10.50 -12.36
N LEU A 217 -11.26 11.06 -11.24
CA LEU A 217 -12.69 11.20 -10.97
C LEU A 217 -13.38 12.03 -12.07
N LYS A 218 -12.69 13.07 -12.57
CA LYS A 218 -13.17 13.98 -13.61
C LYS A 218 -13.03 13.45 -15.02
N ASP A 219 -12.21 12.43 -15.27
CA ASP A 219 -11.92 11.93 -16.60
C ASP A 219 -13.06 11.01 -17.11
N PRO A 220 -13.89 11.46 -18.09
CA PRO A 220 -14.95 10.63 -18.66
C PRO A 220 -14.43 9.59 -19.66
N GLU A 221 -13.20 9.75 -20.15
CA GLU A 221 -12.65 8.88 -21.18
C GLU A 221 -12.11 7.58 -20.57
N LEU A 222 -12.33 6.48 -21.27
CA LEU A 222 -11.67 5.23 -20.93
C LEU A 222 -10.17 5.41 -21.13
N PRO A 223 -9.33 4.92 -20.20
CA PRO A 223 -7.90 5.03 -20.39
C PRO A 223 -7.47 4.30 -21.66
N LYS A 224 -6.46 4.82 -22.34
CA LYS A 224 -6.03 4.29 -23.64
C LYS A 224 -5.32 2.94 -23.43
N PRO A 225 -5.72 1.87 -24.17
CA PRO A 225 -5.06 0.59 -24.07
C PRO A 225 -3.59 0.70 -24.52
N LYS A 226 -2.68 0.05 -23.79
CA LYS A 226 -1.29 -0.08 -24.24
C LYS A 226 -1.25 -1.03 -25.45
N ARG A 227 -0.18 -0.96 -26.24
CA ARG A 227 0.00 -1.82 -27.43
C ARG A 227 -0.16 -3.30 -27.04
N GLY A 228 -1.15 -3.98 -27.62
CA GLY A 228 -1.46 -5.38 -27.36
C GLY A 228 -2.45 -5.65 -26.21
N GLN A 229 -2.95 -4.62 -25.51
CA GLN A 229 -4.02 -4.77 -24.53
C GLN A 229 -5.39 -4.58 -25.19
N ALA A 230 -6.36 -5.40 -24.76
CA ALA A 230 -7.75 -5.23 -25.15
C ALA A 230 -8.38 -4.06 -24.36
N PRO A 231 -9.31 -3.28 -24.95
CA PRO A 231 -9.96 -2.13 -24.30
C PRO A 231 -10.64 -2.46 -22.96
N ASN A 232 -11.14 -3.69 -22.81
CA ASN A 232 -11.77 -4.17 -21.57
C ASN A 232 -10.76 -4.53 -20.45
N THR A 233 -9.45 -4.39 -20.67
CA THR A 233 -8.40 -4.71 -19.68
C THR A 233 -7.63 -3.48 -19.19
N VAL A 234 -8.03 -2.27 -19.59
CA VAL A 234 -7.26 -1.06 -19.31
C VAL A 234 -7.39 -0.62 -17.85
N PHE A 235 -8.50 -0.95 -17.20
CA PHE A 235 -8.68 -0.84 -15.76
C PHE A 235 -9.17 -2.17 -15.19
N THR A 236 -8.97 -2.38 -13.90
CA THR A 236 -9.48 -3.57 -13.19
C THR A 236 -10.70 -3.15 -12.38
N PRO A 237 -11.91 -3.65 -12.71
CA PRO A 237 -13.09 -3.41 -11.88
C PRO A 237 -12.89 -3.91 -10.45
N TYR A 238 -13.51 -3.23 -9.49
CA TYR A 238 -13.51 -3.68 -8.10
C TYR A 238 -14.22 -5.03 -7.97
N SER A 239 -13.59 -5.95 -7.22
CA SER A 239 -14.24 -7.20 -6.81
C SER A 239 -15.48 -6.92 -5.96
N ASP A 240 -16.43 -7.85 -5.94
CA ASP A 240 -17.65 -7.71 -5.14
C ASP A 240 -17.34 -7.51 -3.64
N GLN A 241 -16.31 -8.21 -3.15
CA GLN A 241 -15.85 -8.07 -1.77
C GLN A 241 -15.34 -6.65 -1.49
N ASN A 242 -14.45 -6.10 -2.33
CA ASN A 242 -13.90 -4.76 -2.11
C ASN A 242 -14.99 -3.69 -2.29
N ARG A 243 -15.88 -3.89 -3.27
CA ARG A 243 -17.05 -3.03 -3.47
C ARG A 243 -17.93 -3.00 -2.22
N GLN A 244 -18.25 -4.14 -1.64
CA GLN A 244 -19.08 -4.20 -0.42
C GLN A 244 -18.41 -3.52 0.77
N THR A 245 -17.09 -3.69 0.93
CA THR A 245 -16.31 -2.98 1.96
C THR A 245 -16.45 -1.47 1.82
N LEU A 246 -16.27 -0.93 0.61
CA LEU A 246 -16.38 0.50 0.34
C LEU A 246 -17.83 1.01 0.50
N LEU A 247 -18.83 0.23 0.09
CA LEU A 247 -20.24 0.56 0.34
C LEU A 247 -20.59 0.61 1.83
N ASN A 248 -20.04 -0.31 2.64
CA ASN A 248 -20.23 -0.31 4.09
C ASN A 248 -19.59 0.93 4.75
N VAL A 249 -18.41 1.33 4.27
CA VAL A 249 -17.76 2.57 4.68
C VAL A 249 -18.66 3.77 4.38
N LEU A 250 -19.13 3.92 3.13
CA LEU A 250 -20.01 5.02 2.72
C LEU A 250 -21.31 5.04 3.53
N THR A 251 -21.86 3.86 3.84
CA THR A 251 -23.06 3.71 4.68
C THR A 251 -22.81 4.19 6.11
N THR A 252 -21.67 3.81 6.68
CA THR A 252 -21.29 4.21 8.05
C THR A 252 -21.05 5.71 8.15
N LYS A 253 -20.50 6.31 7.08
CA LYS A 253 -20.29 7.75 6.95
C LYS A 253 -21.54 8.53 6.51
N GLN A 254 -22.66 7.85 6.27
CA GLN A 254 -23.93 8.43 5.83
C GLN A 254 -23.80 9.27 4.54
N GLU A 255 -23.00 8.79 3.59
CA GLU A 255 -22.73 9.45 2.31
C GLU A 255 -23.90 9.28 1.32
N ASN A 256 -25.05 9.84 1.68
CA ASN A 256 -26.34 9.68 0.99
C ASN A 256 -26.37 10.28 -0.42
N SER A 257 -25.44 11.16 -0.76
CA SER A 257 -25.30 11.70 -2.12
C SER A 257 -24.51 10.79 -3.06
N ILE A 258 -23.77 9.80 -2.54
CA ILE A 258 -22.93 8.90 -3.34
C ILE A 258 -23.60 7.53 -3.47
N LEU A 259 -24.12 6.98 -2.37
CA LEU A 259 -24.68 5.63 -2.30
C LEU A 259 -25.75 5.32 -3.37
N PRO A 260 -26.77 6.18 -3.61
CA PRO A 260 -27.80 5.89 -4.60
C PRO A 260 -27.23 5.74 -6.02
N ASN A 261 -26.22 6.54 -6.37
CA ASN A 261 -25.58 6.49 -7.68
C ASN A 261 -24.84 5.17 -7.90
N LEU A 262 -24.10 4.69 -6.88
CA LEU A 262 -23.43 3.40 -6.92
C LEU A 262 -24.40 2.23 -7.02
N HIS A 263 -25.50 2.26 -6.24
CA HIS A 263 -26.53 1.22 -6.34
C HIS A 263 -27.20 1.19 -7.71
N GLN A 264 -27.47 2.35 -8.30
CA GLN A 264 -28.04 2.42 -9.64
C GLN A 264 -27.07 1.92 -10.71
N LEU A 265 -25.79 2.27 -10.63
CA LEU A 265 -24.77 1.74 -11.53
C LEU A 265 -24.67 0.21 -11.44
N GLN A 266 -24.71 -0.35 -10.22
CA GLN A 266 -24.68 -1.79 -9.99
C GLN A 266 -25.92 -2.49 -10.57
N GLN A 267 -27.11 -1.92 -10.40
CA GLN A 267 -28.34 -2.44 -11.01
C GLN A 267 -28.26 -2.42 -12.54
N GLU A 268 -27.73 -1.35 -13.13
CA GLU A 268 -27.53 -1.25 -14.57
C GLU A 268 -26.49 -2.25 -15.08
N GLU A 269 -25.39 -2.47 -14.35
CA GLU A 269 -24.40 -3.51 -14.68
C GLU A 269 -25.08 -4.88 -14.82
N GLN A 270 -25.91 -5.26 -13.84
CA GLN A 270 -26.64 -6.53 -13.86
C GLN A 270 -27.59 -6.63 -15.06
N ARG A 271 -28.37 -5.58 -15.33
CA ARG A 271 -29.30 -5.53 -16.48
C ARG A 271 -28.57 -5.64 -17.82
N ILE A 272 -27.41 -4.98 -17.96
CA ILE A 272 -26.59 -5.07 -19.18
C ILE A 272 -26.10 -6.52 -19.38
N ARG A 273 -25.62 -7.17 -18.32
CA ARG A 273 -25.15 -8.57 -18.38
C ARG A 273 -26.27 -9.54 -18.77
N GLU A 274 -27.48 -9.36 -18.24
CA GLU A 274 -28.66 -10.17 -18.60
C GLU A 274 -29.00 -10.02 -20.10
N LYS A 275 -28.96 -8.79 -20.63
CA LYS A 275 -29.18 -8.52 -22.05
C LYS A 275 -28.11 -9.16 -22.94
N LEU A 276 -26.84 -9.04 -22.56
CA LEU A 276 -25.74 -9.68 -23.27
C LEU A 276 -25.88 -11.20 -23.29
N ALA A 277 -26.25 -11.81 -22.16
CA ALA A 277 -26.50 -13.26 -22.08
C ALA A 277 -27.63 -13.69 -23.02
N TYR A 278 -28.72 -12.92 -23.08
CA TYR A 278 -29.81 -13.16 -24.02
C TYR A 278 -29.33 -13.07 -25.48
N MET A 279 -28.57 -12.03 -25.85
CA MET A 279 -28.06 -11.86 -27.22
C MET A 279 -27.13 -13.00 -27.65
N LEU A 280 -26.27 -13.47 -26.75
CA LEU A 280 -25.39 -14.61 -27.00
C LEU A 280 -26.19 -15.91 -27.23
N GLN A 281 -27.27 -16.13 -26.48
CA GLN A 281 -28.17 -17.26 -26.72
C GLN A 281 -28.94 -17.11 -28.04
N TYR A 282 -29.41 -15.90 -28.33
CA TYR A 282 -30.14 -15.61 -29.57
C TYR A 282 -29.27 -15.85 -30.81
N GLN A 283 -27.99 -15.46 -30.76
CA GLN A 283 -27.00 -15.67 -31.81
C GLN A 283 -26.75 -17.16 -32.12
N GLN A 284 -26.85 -18.04 -31.12
CA GLN A 284 -26.65 -19.49 -31.31
C GLN A 284 -27.80 -20.13 -32.09
N VAL A 285 -29.00 -19.57 -32.00
CA VAL A 285 -30.21 -20.12 -32.61
C VAL A 285 -30.51 -19.48 -33.97
N ASN A 286 -30.28 -18.17 -34.11
CA ASN A 286 -30.65 -17.38 -35.29
C ASN A 286 -29.38 -16.92 -36.03
N THR A 287 -28.85 -17.79 -36.87
CA THR A 287 -27.60 -17.55 -37.62
C THR A 287 -27.75 -16.58 -38.81
N ASP A 288 -28.98 -16.28 -39.19
CA ASP A 288 -29.34 -15.31 -40.24
C ASP A 288 -29.14 -13.85 -39.80
N LEU A 289 -29.16 -13.56 -38.50
CA LEU A 289 -29.01 -12.22 -37.91
C LEU A 289 -27.65 -12.01 -37.22
N LEU A 290 -26.62 -12.74 -37.67
CA LEU A 290 -25.38 -12.91 -36.93
C LEU A 290 -24.55 -11.61 -36.89
N GLU A 291 -24.53 -10.83 -37.96
CA GLU A 291 -23.80 -9.54 -38.00
C GLU A 291 -24.52 -8.48 -37.17
N GLU A 292 -25.85 -8.34 -37.29
CA GLU A 292 -26.65 -7.42 -36.49
C GLU A 292 -26.55 -7.73 -34.99
N THR A 293 -26.56 -9.02 -34.63
CA THR A 293 -26.42 -9.45 -33.25
C THR A 293 -25.02 -9.16 -32.72
N LYS A 294 -23.96 -9.33 -33.53
CA LYS A 294 -22.59 -8.95 -33.15
C LYS A 294 -22.45 -7.46 -32.88
N ASP A 295 -22.95 -6.62 -33.78
CA ASP A 295 -22.88 -5.15 -33.62
C ASP A 295 -23.63 -4.70 -32.37
N LEU A 296 -24.79 -5.29 -32.10
CA LEU A 296 -25.54 -5.03 -30.88
C LEU A 296 -24.77 -5.48 -29.63
N ILE A 297 -24.18 -6.68 -29.64
CA ILE A 297 -23.33 -7.18 -28.54
C ILE A 297 -22.14 -6.25 -28.30
N LEU A 298 -21.49 -5.74 -29.36
CA LEU A 298 -20.39 -4.78 -29.23
C LEU A 298 -20.84 -3.50 -28.54
N ALA A 299 -21.96 -2.91 -28.97
CA ALA A 299 -22.50 -1.70 -28.35
C ALA A 299 -22.87 -1.91 -26.86
N TRP A 300 -23.45 -3.06 -26.50
CA TRP A 300 -23.77 -3.37 -25.10
C TRP A 300 -22.53 -3.70 -24.26
N ASN A 301 -21.48 -4.28 -24.86
CA ASN A 301 -20.19 -4.44 -24.19
C ASN A 301 -19.51 -3.10 -23.92
N ASP A 302 -19.56 -2.15 -24.85
CA ASP A 302 -19.06 -0.79 -24.62
C ASP A 302 -19.81 -0.13 -23.46
N ALA A 303 -21.14 -0.19 -23.47
CA ALA A 303 -21.96 0.32 -22.36
C ALA A 303 -21.61 -0.35 -21.01
N LEU A 304 -21.32 -1.65 -21.00
CA LEU A 304 -20.86 -2.36 -19.80
C LEU A 304 -19.51 -1.80 -19.29
N ILE A 305 -18.55 -1.61 -20.19
CA ILE A 305 -17.21 -1.09 -19.84
C ILE A 305 -17.33 0.32 -19.27
N TYR A 306 -18.12 1.21 -19.88
CA TYR A 306 -18.36 2.55 -19.36
C TYR A 306 -19.08 2.56 -18.01
N ASN A 307 -20.05 1.67 -17.80
CA ASN A 307 -20.70 1.52 -16.51
C ASN A 307 -19.70 1.07 -15.43
N GLN A 308 -18.88 0.07 -15.72
CA GLN A 308 -17.83 -0.40 -14.81
C GLN A 308 -16.79 0.68 -14.52
N TYR A 309 -16.43 1.49 -15.51
CA TYR A 309 -15.50 2.60 -15.34
C TYR A 309 -16.10 3.73 -14.49
N ALA A 310 -17.39 4.02 -14.64
CA ALA A 310 -18.11 4.95 -13.76
C ALA A 310 -18.08 4.47 -12.30
N GLN A 311 -18.35 3.19 -12.05
CA GLN A 311 -18.23 2.60 -10.72
C GLN A 311 -16.80 2.69 -10.20
N TYR A 312 -15.82 2.35 -11.03
CA TYR A 312 -14.40 2.39 -10.69
C TYR A 312 -13.96 3.79 -10.23
N ARG A 313 -14.31 4.86 -10.96
CA ARG A 313 -13.94 6.24 -10.60
C ARG A 313 -14.48 6.65 -9.22
N ILE A 314 -15.75 6.36 -8.94
CA ILE A 314 -16.38 6.70 -7.66
C ILE A 314 -15.78 5.88 -6.51
N LEU A 315 -15.61 4.57 -6.70
CA LEU A 315 -15.05 3.67 -5.69
C LEU A 315 -13.57 3.95 -5.42
N PHE A 316 -12.79 4.28 -6.46
CA PHE A 316 -11.38 4.63 -6.31
C PHE A 316 -11.20 5.93 -5.52
N ALA A 317 -12.02 6.95 -5.79
CA ALA A 317 -12.01 8.17 -4.99
C ALA A 317 -12.43 7.92 -3.53
N THR A 318 -13.42 7.05 -3.30
CA THR A 318 -13.84 6.64 -1.95
C THR A 318 -12.69 5.94 -1.21
N GLU A 319 -12.04 4.98 -1.87
CA GLU A 319 -10.91 4.24 -1.30
C GLU A 319 -9.71 5.14 -1.00
N ALA A 320 -9.45 6.15 -1.84
CA ALA A 320 -8.41 7.15 -1.62
C ALA A 320 -8.66 7.99 -0.35
N LEU A 321 -9.91 8.42 -0.14
CA LEU A 321 -10.32 9.12 1.08
C LEU A 321 -10.14 8.22 2.32
N GLU A 322 -10.52 6.94 2.25
CA GLU A 322 -10.28 6.04 3.37
C GLU A 322 -8.81 5.76 3.62
N THR A 323 -8.02 5.59 2.57
CA THR A 323 -6.58 5.37 2.68
C THR A 323 -5.91 6.55 3.39
N THR A 324 -6.24 7.78 2.99
CA THR A 324 -5.70 8.99 3.64
C THR A 324 -6.21 9.18 5.06
N SER A 325 -7.45 8.78 5.36
CA SER A 325 -7.97 8.76 6.73
C SER A 325 -7.19 7.79 7.63
N LEU A 326 -6.86 6.60 7.14
CA LEU A 326 -6.02 5.61 7.84
C LEU A 326 -4.60 6.15 8.11
N LEU A 327 -4.07 6.99 7.22
CA LEU A 327 -2.78 7.68 7.42
C LEU A 327 -2.82 8.79 8.47
N GLY A 328 -4.00 9.12 9.00
CA GLY A 328 -4.19 10.14 10.03
C GLY A 328 -4.63 11.51 9.48
N ILE A 329 -4.99 11.59 8.20
CA ILE A 329 -5.53 12.82 7.63
C ILE A 329 -6.99 13.00 8.09
N ALA A 330 -7.23 14.09 8.78
CA ALA A 330 -8.55 14.42 9.30
C ALA A 330 -9.49 14.91 8.16
N PRO A 331 -10.81 14.67 8.26
CA PRO A 331 -11.76 15.08 7.22
C PRO A 331 -11.85 16.60 6.96
N ASN A 332 -11.39 17.43 7.89
CA ASN A 332 -11.31 18.88 7.74
C ASN A 332 -10.04 19.36 7.01
N ASN A 333 -9.13 18.45 6.65
CA ASN A 333 -8.01 18.76 5.78
C ASN A 333 -8.55 19.25 4.42
N ARG A 334 -7.91 20.30 3.88
CA ARG A 334 -8.35 20.97 2.65
C ARG A 334 -8.50 20.01 1.47
N ASP A 335 -7.50 19.15 1.24
CA ASP A 335 -7.47 18.28 0.06
C ASP A 335 -8.46 17.12 0.20
N TYR A 336 -8.59 16.57 1.41
CA TYR A 336 -9.61 15.58 1.73
C TYR A 336 -11.01 16.15 1.50
N ALA A 337 -11.30 17.32 2.10
CA ALA A 337 -12.60 17.96 2.03
C ALA A 337 -12.96 18.34 0.59
N TRP A 338 -11.96 18.79 -0.18
CA TRP A 338 -12.09 19.08 -1.61
C TRP A 338 -12.49 17.83 -2.39
N LEU A 339 -11.72 16.74 -2.29
CA LEU A 339 -12.03 15.52 -3.03
C LEU A 339 -13.40 14.95 -2.64
N LEU A 340 -13.76 14.97 -1.35
CA LEU A 340 -15.08 14.53 -0.91
C LEU A 340 -16.20 15.39 -1.50
N LYS A 341 -16.01 16.72 -1.55
CA LYS A 341 -16.96 17.62 -2.20
C LYS A 341 -17.12 17.28 -3.69
N GLU A 342 -16.02 17.17 -4.42
CA GLU A 342 -16.03 16.84 -5.85
C GLU A 342 -16.68 15.47 -6.10
N LEU A 343 -16.40 14.47 -5.27
CA LEU A 343 -17.03 13.15 -5.34
C LEU A 343 -18.56 13.23 -5.19
N ARG A 344 -19.06 14.04 -4.25
CA ARG A 344 -20.49 14.23 -4.04
C ARG A 344 -21.15 14.98 -5.19
N GLU A 345 -20.47 15.97 -5.78
CA GLU A 345 -20.97 16.76 -6.90
C GLU A 345 -20.94 15.99 -8.22
N LEU A 346 -19.93 15.16 -8.45
CA LEU A 346 -19.72 14.43 -9.71
C LEU A 346 -20.39 13.05 -9.75
N ALA A 347 -20.70 12.42 -8.63
CA ALA A 347 -21.34 11.09 -8.64
C ALA A 347 -22.63 11.02 -9.50
N PRO A 348 -23.55 12.01 -9.46
CA PRO A 348 -24.73 12.02 -10.32
C PRO A 348 -24.40 12.21 -11.81
N SER A 349 -23.41 13.04 -12.15
CA SER A 349 -23.03 13.28 -13.55
C SER A 349 -22.32 12.06 -14.15
N ILE A 350 -21.47 11.39 -13.37
CA ILE A 350 -20.83 10.12 -13.73
C ILE A 350 -21.87 9.04 -14.02
N LEU A 351 -22.92 8.94 -13.21
CA LEU A 351 -24.05 8.03 -13.47
C LEU A 351 -24.76 8.39 -14.79
N ALA A 352 -25.07 9.67 -15.02
CA ALA A 352 -25.76 10.13 -16.23
C ALA A 352 -24.93 9.85 -17.50
N GLN A 353 -23.61 9.97 -17.43
CA GLN A 353 -22.70 9.59 -18.52
C GLN A 353 -22.82 8.10 -18.85
N ALA A 354 -22.76 7.22 -17.84
CA ALA A 354 -22.90 5.78 -18.05
C ALA A 354 -24.29 5.40 -18.61
N GLN A 355 -25.35 6.09 -18.16
CA GLN A 355 -26.70 5.91 -18.70
C GLN A 355 -26.80 6.35 -20.17
N THR A 356 -26.07 7.38 -20.57
CA THR A 356 -26.04 7.85 -21.96
C THR A 356 -25.43 6.80 -22.88
N GLU A 357 -24.33 6.15 -22.49
CA GLU A 357 -23.72 5.05 -23.25
C GLU A 357 -24.66 3.84 -23.36
N ARG A 358 -25.36 3.52 -22.26
CA ARG A 358 -26.41 2.50 -22.27
C ARG A 358 -27.55 2.87 -23.22
N ASP A 359 -27.96 4.14 -23.27
CA ASP A 359 -28.99 4.61 -24.19
C ASP A 359 -28.52 4.50 -25.64
N ILE A 360 -27.27 4.85 -25.94
CA ILE A 360 -26.67 4.67 -27.28
C ILE A 360 -26.75 3.20 -27.69
N ALA A 361 -26.42 2.27 -26.81
CA ALA A 361 -26.55 0.83 -27.06
C ALA A 361 -28.00 0.38 -27.24
N ALA A 362 -28.95 0.96 -26.49
CA ALA A 362 -30.37 0.65 -26.59
C ALA A 362 -31.02 1.16 -27.89
N TYR A 363 -30.55 2.29 -28.43
CA TYR A 363 -31.05 2.90 -29.66
C TYR A 363 -30.19 2.58 -30.88
N SER A 364 -29.26 1.62 -30.81
CA SER A 364 -28.36 1.25 -31.92
C SER A 364 -29.10 0.81 -33.19
N TYR A 365 -30.33 0.31 -33.06
CA TYR A 365 -31.22 0.02 -34.20
C TYR A 365 -31.63 1.28 -35.00
N ASN A 366 -31.59 2.47 -34.40
CA ASN A 366 -31.87 3.74 -35.06
C ASN A 366 -30.64 4.69 -34.99
N PRO A 367 -29.83 4.75 -36.07
CA PRO A 367 -28.61 5.53 -36.10
C PRO A 367 -28.80 7.04 -35.83
N ASP A 368 -29.93 7.62 -36.24
CA ASP A 368 -30.20 9.05 -36.05
C ASP A 368 -30.42 9.38 -34.57
N LEU A 369 -31.13 8.52 -33.84
CA LEU A 369 -31.31 8.65 -32.39
C LEU A 369 -30.01 8.39 -31.62
N ALA A 370 -29.23 7.38 -32.02
CA ALA A 370 -27.92 7.10 -31.42
C ALA A 370 -26.93 8.26 -31.64
N ASN A 371 -26.91 8.85 -32.84
CA ASN A 371 -26.06 10.01 -33.15
C ASN A 371 -26.51 11.28 -32.44
N ALA A 372 -27.81 11.49 -32.25
CA ALA A 372 -28.33 12.59 -31.43
C ALA A 372 -27.86 12.48 -29.97
N LYS A 373 -27.90 11.27 -29.39
CA LYS A 373 -27.40 11.00 -28.03
C LYS A 373 -25.89 11.24 -27.90
N ARG A 374 -25.08 10.78 -28.87
CA ARG A 374 -23.63 11.06 -28.89
C ARG A 374 -23.28 12.55 -28.98
N LYS A 375 -24.10 13.35 -29.67
CA LYS A 375 -23.90 14.81 -29.75
C LYS A 375 -24.19 15.51 -28.42
N GLN A 376 -25.12 14.99 -27.62
CA GLN A 376 -25.40 15.51 -26.28
C GLN A 376 -24.25 15.27 -25.29
N GLN A 377 -23.33 14.35 -25.59
CA GLN A 377 -22.17 14.02 -24.75
C GLN A 377 -20.96 14.94 -24.98
N ARG A 378 -20.95 15.71 -26.09
CA ARG A 378 -19.84 16.61 -26.47
C ARG A 378 -20.04 18.07 -26.02
N HIS A 379 -21.15 18.36 -25.36
CA HIS A 379 -21.53 19.67 -24.82
C HIS A 379 -21.88 19.50 -23.36
#